data_AF-A0A848EPV4-F1
#
_entry.id   AF-A0A848EPV4-F1
#
_cell.length_a   1.000
_cell.length_b   1.000
_cell.length_c   1.000
_cell.angle_alpha   90.00
_cell.angle_beta   90.00
_cell.angle_gamma   90.00
#
_symmetry.space_group_name_H-M   'P 1'
#
loop_
_entity.id
_entity.type
_entity.pdbx_description
1 polymer ?
#
loop_
_entity_poly.entity_id
_entity_poly.type
_entity_poly.pdbx_seq_one_letter_code
_entity_poly.pdbx_strand_id
1 'polypeptide(L)'
;MEVFSGALTSGIILAALGSSLISSIYSAYSDRIYRLIESTSEHSDTSEVDLQDHVIVVGSGLIGRKVAKSFDETVALENDKSKLEMAPEDSGTLLGDARDDRSWSRCNVSNADKIISTVRSDLVAEKIATLDVEADKYALTGSKRDSSMLDLDIGVTQEELTEHKIKDKLGRGFDEGFEGVKEDLIEQLKDLKEAGAEVEYVDMPLLRKDVAVPAYYVIAMSEASTNLAKMSGIRYGMEKDPEKFDDYDDYFSEVRTEGFGKEAKKRILLGTYTRMAGYRDDYYIKAAKVRQKIINQYKNVFEDHDVIASPSMPNIAPKVEEAESMSSKEMYAMDTLTVGPNLAGLPMISVPNGKSNGLPTGLHIVGDHFNENNVFNVAHTFVTNT
;
A
#
# COMPACT_ATOMS: atom_id res chain seq x y z
N MET A 1 0.37 -25.59 -12.41
CA MET A 1 -0.95 -25.10 -11.98
C MET A 1 -1.24 -25.38 -10.49
N GLU A 2 -0.25 -25.82 -9.70
CA GLU A 2 -0.36 -26.01 -8.23
C GLU A 2 0.64 -25.15 -7.43
N VAL A 3 1.35 -24.22 -8.06
CA VAL A 3 2.32 -23.33 -7.39
C VAL A 3 1.72 -21.95 -7.07
N PHE A 4 0.48 -21.70 -7.50
CA PHE A 4 -0.24 -20.44 -7.26
C PHE A 4 -1.12 -20.44 -6.00
N SER A 5 -1.34 -21.57 -5.31
CA SER A 5 -2.19 -21.59 -4.09
C SER A 5 -1.43 -21.35 -2.78
N GLY A 6 -0.10 -21.47 -2.75
CA GLY A 6 0.71 -21.31 -1.53
C GLY A 6 1.11 -19.88 -1.16
N ALA A 7 0.96 -18.90 -2.08
CA ALA A 7 1.34 -17.51 -1.81
C ALA A 7 0.26 -16.70 -1.07
N LEU A 8 -0.94 -17.27 -0.90
CA LEU A 8 -2.03 -16.64 -0.14
C LEU A 8 -1.96 -16.89 1.37
N THR A 9 -1.09 -17.79 1.84
CA THR A 9 -0.99 -18.19 3.26
C THR A 9 0.16 -17.55 4.04
N SER A 10 0.84 -16.53 3.50
CA SER A 10 1.80 -15.73 4.28
C SER A 10 1.55 -14.23 4.10
N GLY A 11 0.54 -13.77 4.86
CA GLY A 11 0.23 -12.38 5.24
C GLY A 11 0.83 -11.23 4.42
N ILE A 12 -0.01 -10.57 3.63
CA ILE A 12 0.15 -9.18 3.26
C ILE A 12 -1.06 -8.41 3.78
N ILE A 13 -0.84 -7.63 4.83
CA ILE A 13 -1.75 -6.59 5.34
C ILE A 13 -1.53 -5.35 4.48
N LEU A 14 -2.60 -4.80 3.92
CA LEU A 14 -2.67 -3.38 3.56
C LEU A 14 -4.00 -2.81 4.11
N ALA A 15 -3.91 -2.17 5.28
CA ALA A 15 -4.94 -1.28 5.78
C ALA A 15 -4.39 0.15 5.65
N ALA A 16 -5.08 0.99 4.88
CA ALA A 16 -4.94 2.43 5.00
C ALA A 16 -5.77 2.86 6.22
N LEU A 17 -5.10 3.40 7.25
CA LEU A 17 -5.74 4.08 8.37
C LEU A 17 -5.34 5.56 8.32
N GLY A 18 -6.35 6.42 8.33
CA GLY A 18 -6.20 7.87 8.15
C GLY A 18 -7.38 8.74 8.61
N SER A 19 -7.74 8.64 9.90
CA SER A 19 -8.37 9.64 10.80
C SER A 19 -9.48 10.64 10.35
N SER A 20 -10.74 10.26 10.60
CA SER A 20 -11.80 10.89 11.45
C SER A 20 -12.04 12.43 11.58
N LEU A 21 -13.30 12.86 11.31
CA LEU A 21 -14.16 13.67 12.23
C LEU A 21 -15.63 13.83 11.75
N ILE A 22 -15.94 13.58 10.47
CA ILE A 22 -17.25 13.93 9.86
C ILE A 22 -18.34 12.85 10.07
N SER A 23 -17.95 11.63 10.47
CA SER A 23 -18.82 10.45 10.63
C SER A 23 -19.94 10.61 11.70
N SER A 24 -19.78 11.52 12.66
CA SER A 24 -20.69 11.62 13.84
C SER A 24 -22.09 12.20 13.56
N ILE A 25 -22.29 12.99 12.50
CA ILE A 25 -23.57 13.70 12.26
C ILE A 25 -24.53 12.88 11.38
N TYR A 26 -24.02 12.03 10.48
CA TYR A 26 -24.84 11.17 9.61
C TYR A 26 -25.35 9.90 10.31
N SER A 27 -24.65 9.43 11.34
CA SER A 27 -25.01 8.24 12.12
C SER A 27 -26.41 8.32 12.77
N ALA A 28 -26.80 9.51 13.27
CA ALA A 28 -28.04 9.67 14.05
C ALA A 28 -29.34 9.59 13.23
N TYR A 29 -29.33 9.95 11.95
CA TYR A 29 -30.51 9.86 11.08
C TYR A 29 -30.67 8.47 10.45
N SER A 30 -29.55 7.78 10.22
CA SER A 30 -29.55 6.42 9.66
C SER A 30 -30.06 5.39 10.69
N ASP A 31 -29.61 5.48 11.96
CA ASP A 31 -30.04 4.58 13.05
C ASP A 31 -31.57 4.52 13.22
N ARG A 32 -32.27 5.65 13.04
CA ARG A 32 -33.74 5.72 13.21
C ARG A 32 -34.52 5.00 12.11
N ILE A 33 -33.97 4.95 10.90
CA ILE A 33 -34.57 4.24 9.75
C ILE A 33 -34.27 2.73 9.86
N TYR A 34 -33.07 2.36 10.29
CA TYR A 34 -32.70 0.95 10.48
C TYR A 34 -33.48 0.29 11.62
N ARG A 35 -33.71 0.97 12.76
CA ARG A 35 -34.58 0.46 13.83
C ARG A 35 -36.01 0.15 13.38
N LEU A 36 -36.52 0.91 12.40
CA LEU A 36 -37.86 0.70 11.85
C LEU A 36 -37.90 -0.56 10.97
N ILE A 37 -36.86 -0.77 10.15
CA ILE A 37 -36.70 -1.96 9.31
C ILE A 37 -36.47 -3.22 10.17
N GLU A 38 -35.61 -3.12 11.20
CA GLU A 38 -35.28 -4.18 12.17
C GLU A 38 -36.51 -4.68 12.93
N SER A 39 -37.42 -3.78 13.31
CA SER A 39 -38.68 -4.14 13.99
C SER A 39 -39.68 -4.92 13.12
N THR A 40 -39.43 -5.01 11.81
CA THR A 40 -40.36 -5.59 10.82
C THR A 40 -39.78 -6.77 10.03
N SER A 41 -38.49 -7.10 10.21
CA SER A 41 -37.83 -8.19 9.50
C SER A 41 -37.79 -9.48 10.32
N GLU A 42 -38.28 -10.58 9.75
CA GLU A 42 -38.04 -11.94 10.26
C GLU A 42 -36.53 -12.24 10.27
N HIS A 43 -36.10 -12.92 11.34
CA HIS A 43 -34.69 -13.22 11.59
C HIS A 43 -34.21 -14.28 10.59
N SER A 44 -33.05 -14.08 9.98
CA SER A 44 -32.39 -15.09 9.15
C SER A 44 -31.59 -16.08 10.03
N ASP A 45 -31.56 -17.34 9.58
CA ASP A 45 -31.14 -18.49 10.38
C ASP A 45 -29.61 -18.64 10.37
N THR A 46 -28.99 -18.50 11.54
CA THR A 46 -27.56 -18.81 11.77
C THR A 46 -27.41 -20.09 12.61
N SER A 47 -28.47 -20.86 12.82
CA SER A 47 -28.44 -22.03 13.72
C SER A 47 -27.68 -23.22 13.15
N GLU A 48 -27.40 -23.23 11.85
CA GLU A 48 -26.67 -24.30 11.15
C GLU A 48 -25.15 -24.09 11.10
N VAL A 49 -24.64 -22.90 11.46
CA VAL A 49 -23.21 -22.56 11.45
C VAL A 49 -22.62 -22.66 12.85
N ASP A 50 -21.44 -23.27 12.96
CA ASP A 50 -20.68 -23.20 14.21
C ASP A 50 -20.12 -21.78 14.36
N LEU A 51 -20.67 -21.05 15.32
CA LEU A 51 -20.23 -19.68 15.63
C LEU A 51 -18.98 -19.67 16.53
N GLN A 52 -18.30 -20.80 16.69
CA GLN A 52 -16.93 -20.90 17.18
C GLN A 52 -16.03 -21.11 15.96
N ASP A 53 -15.05 -20.21 15.77
CA ASP A 53 -14.04 -20.30 14.70
C ASP A 53 -14.60 -20.15 13.27
N HIS A 54 -15.43 -19.12 13.05
CA HIS A 54 -16.05 -18.82 11.74
C HIS A 54 -15.51 -17.54 11.06
N VAL A 55 -15.75 -17.43 9.75
CA VAL A 55 -15.40 -16.23 8.97
C VAL A 55 -16.63 -15.35 8.72
N ILE A 56 -16.55 -14.08 9.11
CA ILE A 56 -17.59 -13.09 8.81
C ILE A 56 -17.32 -12.44 7.45
N VAL A 57 -18.28 -12.51 6.53
CA VAL A 57 -18.21 -11.85 5.22
C VAL A 57 -19.25 -10.74 5.16
N VAL A 58 -18.82 -9.49 5.03
CA VAL A 58 -19.73 -8.33 4.88
C VAL A 58 -20.06 -8.10 3.42
N GLY A 59 -21.36 -8.13 3.11
CA GLY A 59 -21.93 -8.11 1.76
C GLY A 59 -22.01 -9.51 1.17
N SER A 60 -23.20 -9.91 0.71
CA SER A 60 -23.46 -11.23 0.11
C SER A 60 -23.68 -11.17 -1.40
N GLY A 61 -23.35 -10.05 -2.04
CA GLY A 61 -23.34 -9.90 -3.50
C GLY A 61 -22.35 -10.87 -4.18
N LEU A 62 -22.20 -10.76 -5.50
CA LEU A 62 -21.40 -11.72 -6.31
C LEU A 62 -19.97 -11.99 -5.77
N ILE A 63 -19.30 -10.95 -5.25
CA ILE A 63 -17.96 -11.07 -4.67
C ILE A 63 -18.03 -11.72 -3.30
N GLY A 64 -18.89 -11.20 -2.41
CA GLY A 64 -19.17 -11.77 -1.10
C GLY A 64 -19.47 -13.26 -1.13
N ARG A 65 -20.32 -13.70 -2.06
CA ARG A 65 -20.63 -15.12 -2.27
C ARG A 65 -19.40 -15.96 -2.61
N LYS A 66 -18.51 -15.48 -3.48
CA LYS A 66 -17.29 -16.21 -3.87
C LYS A 66 -16.31 -16.30 -2.71
N VAL A 67 -16.19 -15.21 -1.94
CA VAL A 67 -15.37 -15.17 -0.73
C VAL A 67 -15.91 -16.15 0.30
N ALA A 68 -17.22 -16.12 0.58
CA ALA A 68 -17.85 -17.02 1.53
C ALA A 68 -17.62 -18.51 1.17
N LYS A 69 -17.76 -18.89 -0.10
CA LYS A 69 -17.46 -20.26 -0.57
C LYS A 69 -16.00 -20.71 -0.44
N SER A 70 -15.09 -19.81 -0.14
CA SER A 70 -13.66 -20.12 0.00
C SER A 70 -13.29 -20.56 1.42
N PHE A 71 -14.26 -20.58 2.33
CA PHE A 71 -14.10 -20.96 3.73
C PHE A 71 -15.20 -21.96 4.11
N ASP A 72 -14.90 -22.82 5.09
CA ASP A 72 -15.79 -23.91 5.47
C ASP A 72 -16.98 -23.40 6.32
N GLU A 73 -16.74 -22.55 7.31
CA GLU A 73 -17.79 -21.96 8.17
C GLU A 73 -17.84 -20.44 7.96
N THR A 74 -18.95 -19.94 7.40
CA THR A 74 -19.10 -18.50 7.11
C THR A 74 -20.41 -17.90 7.57
N VAL A 75 -20.34 -16.64 8.00
CA VAL A 75 -21.51 -15.82 8.30
C VAL A 75 -21.53 -14.60 7.36
N ALA A 76 -22.49 -14.57 6.45
CA ALA A 76 -22.70 -13.45 5.55
C ALA A 76 -23.56 -12.36 6.21
N LEU A 77 -22.98 -11.18 6.45
CA LEU A 77 -23.68 -10.00 6.95
C LEU A 77 -24.08 -9.10 5.79
N GLU A 78 -25.38 -8.98 5.51
CA GLU A 78 -25.91 -8.20 4.40
C GLU A 78 -27.06 -7.29 4.86
N ASN A 79 -27.13 -6.07 4.32
CA ASN A 79 -28.16 -5.10 4.69
C ASN A 79 -29.31 -5.00 3.67
N ASP A 80 -29.17 -5.67 2.53
CA ASP A 80 -30.18 -5.78 1.49
C ASP A 80 -30.78 -7.19 1.45
N LYS A 81 -32.06 -7.31 1.83
CA LYS A 81 -32.78 -8.58 1.86
C LYS A 81 -32.78 -9.29 0.49
N SER A 82 -32.78 -8.55 -0.62
CA SER A 82 -32.74 -9.13 -1.96
C SER A 82 -31.40 -9.77 -2.32
N LYS A 83 -30.32 -9.36 -1.64
CA LYS A 83 -28.97 -9.91 -1.81
C LYS A 83 -28.64 -11.01 -0.81
N LEU A 84 -29.37 -11.08 0.31
CA LEU A 84 -29.18 -12.12 1.32
C LEU A 84 -29.38 -13.52 0.73
N GLU A 85 -30.35 -13.68 -0.17
CA GLU A 85 -30.61 -14.93 -0.92
C GLU A 85 -29.47 -15.32 -1.88
N MET A 86 -28.51 -14.43 -2.13
CA MET A 86 -27.33 -14.71 -2.95
C MET A 86 -26.19 -15.34 -2.14
N ALA A 87 -26.28 -15.37 -0.81
CA ALA A 87 -25.30 -16.05 0.03
C ALA A 87 -25.25 -17.56 -0.28
N PRO A 88 -24.14 -18.25 0.00
CA PRO A 88 -24.08 -19.71 -0.10
C PRO A 88 -25.10 -20.39 0.84
N GLU A 89 -25.68 -21.53 0.41
CA GLU A 89 -26.69 -22.27 1.20
C GLU A 89 -26.11 -22.83 2.51
N ASP A 90 -24.81 -23.11 2.49
CA ASP A 90 -23.97 -23.58 3.59
C ASP A 90 -23.45 -22.44 4.49
N SER A 91 -23.80 -21.19 4.20
CA SER A 91 -23.42 -20.05 5.04
C SER A 91 -24.57 -19.60 5.94
N GLY A 92 -24.23 -19.21 7.16
CA GLY A 92 -25.14 -18.51 8.05
C GLY A 92 -25.40 -17.13 7.47
N THR A 93 -26.64 -16.71 7.37
CA THR A 93 -26.96 -15.39 6.79
C THR A 93 -27.54 -14.50 7.86
N LEU A 94 -27.06 -13.26 7.92
CA LEU A 94 -27.56 -12.25 8.83
C LEU A 94 -28.01 -11.01 8.06
N LEU A 95 -29.31 -10.73 8.10
CA LEU A 95 -29.81 -9.41 7.71
C LEU A 95 -29.44 -8.39 8.81
N GLY A 96 -28.57 -7.44 8.48
CA GLY A 96 -28.09 -6.43 9.40
C GLY A 96 -27.18 -5.39 8.74
N ASP A 97 -27.09 -4.20 9.33
CA ASP A 97 -26.18 -3.15 8.88
C ASP A 97 -24.83 -3.31 9.60
N ALA A 98 -23.75 -3.43 8.83
CA ALA A 98 -22.38 -3.51 9.35
C ALA A 98 -21.90 -2.23 10.05
N ARG A 99 -22.67 -1.13 9.98
CA ARG A 99 -22.43 0.09 10.75
C ARG A 99 -23.04 0.03 12.16
N ASP A 100 -23.92 -0.93 12.44
CA ASP A 100 -24.57 -1.13 13.74
C ASP A 100 -23.85 -2.22 14.58
N ASP A 101 -23.57 -1.90 15.84
CA ASP A 101 -22.92 -2.79 16.82
C ASP A 101 -23.73 -4.07 17.10
N ARG A 102 -25.05 -4.01 16.97
CA ARG A 102 -25.90 -5.19 17.21
C ARG A 102 -25.71 -6.26 16.14
N SER A 103 -25.45 -5.86 14.89
CA SER A 103 -25.15 -6.78 13.79
C SER A 103 -23.91 -7.62 14.10
N TRP A 104 -22.86 -6.99 14.64
CA TRP A 104 -21.61 -7.64 15.00
C TRP A 104 -21.76 -8.61 16.17
N SER A 105 -22.57 -8.23 17.16
CA SER A 105 -22.90 -9.11 18.30
C SER A 105 -23.63 -10.38 17.83
N ARG A 106 -24.54 -10.25 16.86
CA ARG A 106 -25.30 -11.36 16.27
C ARG A 106 -24.44 -12.25 15.37
N CYS A 107 -23.41 -11.69 14.73
CA CYS A 107 -22.39 -12.46 14.02
C CYS A 107 -21.36 -13.13 14.95
N ASN A 108 -21.54 -13.08 16.28
CA ASN A 108 -20.58 -13.55 17.28
C ASN A 108 -19.13 -13.11 17.00
N VAL A 109 -18.95 -11.81 16.72
CA VAL A 109 -17.68 -11.25 16.25
C VAL A 109 -16.48 -11.54 17.14
N SER A 110 -16.69 -11.70 18.45
CA SER A 110 -15.62 -12.00 19.42
C SER A 110 -14.94 -13.35 19.20
N ASN A 111 -15.62 -14.28 18.54
CA ASN A 111 -15.12 -15.62 18.23
C ASN A 111 -14.85 -15.80 16.73
N ALA A 112 -14.90 -14.72 15.95
CA ALA A 112 -14.66 -14.80 14.53
C ALA A 112 -13.15 -14.87 14.25
N ASP A 113 -12.73 -15.88 13.48
CA ASP A 113 -11.35 -16.05 13.04
C ASP A 113 -10.93 -14.90 12.11
N LYS A 114 -11.85 -14.51 11.21
CA LYS A 114 -11.60 -13.50 10.18
C LYS A 114 -12.84 -12.67 9.91
N ILE A 115 -12.62 -11.40 9.54
CA ILE A 115 -13.66 -10.52 9.03
C ILE A 115 -13.22 -9.99 7.66
N ILE A 116 -14.05 -10.23 6.65
CA ILE A 116 -13.78 -9.85 5.27
C ILE A 116 -14.90 -8.95 4.77
N SER A 117 -14.58 -7.69 4.47
CA SER A 117 -15.53 -6.79 3.83
C SER A 117 -15.45 -6.92 2.31
N THR A 118 -16.61 -7.03 1.66
CA THR A 118 -16.76 -6.95 0.20
C THR A 118 -17.63 -5.78 -0.24
N VAL A 119 -18.11 -4.98 0.72
CA VAL A 119 -18.98 -3.82 0.47
C VAL A 119 -18.16 -2.58 0.23
N ARG A 120 -18.56 -1.78 -0.76
CA ARG A 120 -17.87 -0.54 -1.15
C ARG A 120 -18.22 0.64 -0.23
N SER A 121 -17.78 0.62 1.04
CA SER A 121 -18.14 1.64 2.03
C SER A 121 -17.06 1.92 3.07
N ASP A 122 -16.56 3.17 3.08
CA ASP A 122 -15.57 3.68 4.04
C ASP A 122 -16.08 3.62 5.49
N LEU A 123 -17.38 3.90 5.71
CA LEU A 123 -18.00 3.80 7.03
C LEU A 123 -18.02 2.37 7.58
N VAL A 124 -18.16 1.37 6.70
CA VAL A 124 -18.07 -0.04 7.11
C VAL A 124 -16.63 -0.41 7.42
N ALA A 125 -15.67 0.08 6.63
CA ALA A 125 -14.25 -0.12 6.88
C ALA A 125 -13.81 0.49 8.22
N GLU A 126 -14.20 1.74 8.50
CA GLU A 126 -13.98 2.40 9.79
C GLU A 126 -14.57 1.58 10.94
N LYS A 127 -15.81 1.10 10.79
CA LYS A 127 -16.46 0.32 11.84
C LYS A 127 -15.72 -0.99 12.12
N ILE A 128 -15.33 -1.71 11.07
CA ILE A 128 -14.57 -2.97 11.18
C ILE A 128 -13.23 -2.77 11.89
N ALA A 129 -12.57 -1.63 11.67
CA ALA A 129 -11.32 -1.27 12.32
C ALA A 129 -11.47 -0.97 13.83
N THR A 130 -12.69 -0.63 14.29
CA THR A 130 -12.98 -0.40 15.72
C THR A 130 -13.36 -1.66 16.51
N LEU A 131 -13.53 -2.81 15.84
CA LEU A 131 -13.89 -4.06 16.50
C LEU A 131 -12.66 -4.62 17.24
N ASP A 132 -12.75 -4.73 18.56
CA ASP A 132 -11.69 -5.23 19.46
C ASP A 132 -11.66 -6.77 19.46
N VAL A 133 -11.15 -7.36 18.37
CA VAL A 133 -11.10 -8.81 18.14
C VAL A 133 -9.77 -9.23 17.51
N GLU A 134 -9.22 -10.37 17.92
CA GLU A 134 -7.96 -10.98 17.41
C GLU A 134 -8.11 -11.55 15.98
N ALA A 135 -9.05 -11.04 15.19
CA ALA A 135 -9.28 -11.51 13.84
C ALA A 135 -8.21 -10.96 12.88
N ASP A 136 -7.49 -11.84 12.18
CA ASP A 136 -6.56 -11.47 11.11
C ASP A 136 -7.36 -11.08 9.84
N LYS A 137 -7.34 -9.80 9.44
CA LYS A 137 -8.28 -9.29 8.40
C LYS A 137 -7.64 -9.00 7.04
N TYR A 138 -8.31 -9.48 5.98
CA TYR A 138 -8.27 -8.92 4.61
C TYR A 138 -9.42 -7.92 4.45
N ALA A 139 -9.15 -6.68 4.05
CA ALA A 139 -10.18 -5.66 3.81
C ALA A 139 -10.25 -5.29 2.31
N LEU A 140 -11.43 -5.42 1.69
CA LEU A 140 -11.69 -4.90 0.34
C LEU A 140 -12.93 -4.00 0.34
N THR A 141 -12.72 -2.68 0.36
CA THR A 141 -13.80 -1.71 0.11
C THR A 141 -13.29 -0.57 -0.78
N GLY A 142 -13.46 -0.68 -2.09
CA GLY A 142 -13.28 0.44 -3.04
C GLY A 142 -14.50 1.35 -3.07
N SER A 143 -14.38 2.58 -3.56
CA SER A 143 -15.53 3.47 -3.79
C SER A 143 -16.21 3.16 -5.13
N LYS A 144 -17.52 3.39 -5.21
CA LYS A 144 -18.25 3.53 -6.47
C LYS A 144 -18.41 5.02 -6.71
N ARG A 145 -17.71 5.59 -7.70
CA ARG A 145 -18.17 6.80 -8.38
C ARG A 145 -18.52 6.41 -9.81
N ASP A 146 -19.82 6.37 -10.09
CA ASP A 146 -20.31 6.69 -11.43
C ASP A 146 -19.97 8.17 -11.66
N SER A 147 -18.80 8.45 -12.21
CA SER A 147 -18.64 9.63 -13.04
C SER A 147 -17.93 9.17 -14.29
N SER A 148 -18.63 9.23 -15.41
CA SER A 148 -18.06 9.08 -16.75
C SER A 148 -17.08 10.21 -17.10
N MET A 149 -16.59 10.96 -16.11
CA MET A 149 -15.58 12.01 -16.19
C MET A 149 -14.75 12.01 -14.89
N LEU A 150 -13.43 11.92 -15.02
CA LEU A 150 -12.42 12.03 -13.98
C LEU A 150 -12.17 13.52 -13.75
N ASP A 151 -13.04 14.18 -12.99
CA ASP A 151 -12.91 15.61 -12.65
C ASP A 151 -11.87 15.80 -11.54
N LEU A 152 -10.58 15.68 -11.89
CA LEU A 152 -9.42 15.80 -11.00
C LEU A 152 -8.28 16.53 -11.71
N ASP A 153 -7.52 17.28 -10.93
CA ASP A 153 -6.30 17.96 -11.35
C ASP A 153 -5.07 17.06 -11.15
N ILE A 154 -4.42 16.66 -12.24
CA ILE A 154 -3.28 15.74 -12.24
C ILE A 154 -2.00 16.50 -12.58
N GLY A 155 -1.09 16.58 -11.60
CA GLY A 155 0.26 17.11 -11.80
C GLY A 155 1.20 16.04 -12.36
N VAL A 156 1.97 16.35 -13.40
CA VAL A 156 2.94 15.41 -13.99
C VAL A 156 4.37 15.91 -13.77
N THR A 157 5.23 15.08 -13.17
CA THR A 157 6.61 15.50 -12.84
C THR A 157 7.49 15.62 -14.09
N GLN A 158 7.97 16.83 -14.42
CA GLN A 158 8.81 17.04 -15.62
C GLN A 158 10.26 16.58 -15.47
N GLU A 159 10.83 16.74 -14.28
CA GLU A 159 12.28 16.59 -14.09
C GLU A 159 12.79 15.17 -14.29
N GLU A 160 11.89 14.20 -14.16
CA GLU A 160 12.18 12.77 -14.18
C GLU A 160 11.95 12.15 -15.56
N LEU A 161 11.34 12.89 -16.48
CA LEU A 161 11.16 12.52 -17.89
C LEU A 161 12.29 13.04 -18.80
N THR A 162 13.32 13.65 -18.23
CA THR A 162 14.44 14.22 -19.01
C THR A 162 15.62 13.23 -19.10
N GLU A 163 15.72 12.55 -20.25
CA GLU A 163 16.70 11.49 -20.59
C GLU A 163 18.15 11.77 -20.10
N HIS A 164 18.67 12.97 -20.38
CA HIS A 164 20.06 13.35 -20.06
C HIS A 164 20.37 13.24 -18.56
N LYS A 165 19.44 13.60 -17.67
CA LYS A 165 19.71 13.61 -16.23
C LYS A 165 19.83 12.20 -15.68
N ILE A 166 19.16 11.20 -16.25
CA ILE A 166 19.13 9.82 -15.74
C ILE A 166 20.22 8.96 -16.38
N LYS A 167 20.43 9.09 -17.71
CA LYS A 167 21.40 8.36 -18.54
C LYS A 167 22.83 8.35 -17.98
N ASP A 168 23.31 9.49 -17.49
CA ASP A 168 24.66 9.65 -16.90
C ASP A 168 24.98 8.72 -15.71
N LYS A 169 23.98 8.04 -15.11
CA LYS A 169 24.23 7.15 -13.96
C LYS A 169 23.71 5.71 -14.10
N LEU A 170 22.83 5.39 -15.06
CA LEU A 170 22.33 4.02 -15.27
C LEU A 170 23.08 3.25 -16.39
N GLY A 171 23.84 3.94 -17.24
CA GLY A 171 24.76 3.30 -18.17
C GLY A 171 24.05 2.52 -19.30
N ARG A 172 23.97 1.19 -19.18
CA ARG A 172 23.62 0.24 -20.27
C ARG A 172 22.12 -0.09 -20.30
N GLY A 173 21.54 -0.17 -21.51
CA GLY A 173 20.14 -0.60 -21.70
C GLY A 173 19.09 0.40 -21.17
N PHE A 174 19.53 1.61 -20.80
CA PHE A 174 18.65 2.67 -20.32
C PHE A 174 17.79 3.26 -21.45
N ASP A 175 18.42 3.53 -22.60
CA ASP A 175 17.80 4.34 -23.65
C ASP A 175 16.51 3.72 -24.22
N GLU A 176 16.51 2.43 -24.58
CA GLU A 176 15.34 1.79 -25.20
C GLU A 176 14.17 1.60 -24.24
N GLY A 177 14.43 1.19 -23.00
CA GLY A 177 13.35 0.97 -22.04
C GLY A 177 12.85 2.27 -21.40
N PHE A 178 13.71 3.29 -21.25
CA PHE A 178 13.28 4.63 -20.81
C PHE A 178 12.34 5.27 -21.82
N GLU A 179 12.66 5.21 -23.12
CA GLU A 179 11.80 5.85 -24.13
C GLU A 179 10.43 5.16 -24.19
N GLY A 180 10.38 3.82 -24.13
CA GLY A 180 9.10 3.11 -24.08
C GLY A 180 8.28 3.41 -22.81
N VAL A 181 8.93 3.52 -21.64
CA VAL A 181 8.25 3.94 -20.39
C VAL A 181 7.66 5.35 -20.51
N LYS A 182 8.40 6.26 -21.16
CA LYS A 182 7.96 7.64 -21.39
C LYS A 182 6.83 7.73 -22.40
N GLU A 183 6.90 6.97 -23.49
CA GLU A 183 5.82 6.86 -24.48
C GLU A 183 4.53 6.33 -23.83
N ASP A 184 4.62 5.23 -23.07
CA ASP A 184 3.49 4.65 -22.34
C ASP A 184 2.88 5.66 -21.35
N LEU A 185 3.69 6.47 -20.67
CA LEU A 185 3.17 7.54 -19.82
C LEU A 185 2.42 8.61 -20.63
N ILE A 186 2.98 9.06 -21.76
CA ILE A 186 2.36 10.12 -22.57
C ILE A 186 1.01 9.66 -23.12
N GLU A 187 0.94 8.42 -23.60
CA GLU A 187 -0.32 7.79 -24.02
C GLU A 187 -1.31 7.74 -22.85
N GLN A 188 -0.83 7.34 -21.67
CA GLN A 188 -1.64 7.28 -20.47
C GLN A 188 -2.24 8.63 -20.06
N LEU A 189 -1.45 9.70 -20.12
CA LEU A 189 -1.91 11.04 -19.80
C LEU A 189 -2.97 11.52 -20.80
N LYS A 190 -2.91 11.06 -22.06
CA LYS A 190 -3.95 11.33 -23.06
C LYS A 190 -5.25 10.63 -22.69
N ASP A 191 -5.19 9.37 -22.28
CA ASP A 191 -6.37 8.61 -21.86
C ASP A 191 -7.04 9.22 -20.61
N LEU A 192 -6.24 9.70 -19.66
CA LEU A 192 -6.76 10.42 -18.48
C LEU A 192 -7.43 11.74 -18.87
N LYS A 193 -6.87 12.49 -19.83
CA LYS A 193 -7.52 13.70 -20.39
C LYS A 193 -8.83 13.39 -21.10
N GLU A 194 -8.85 12.32 -21.91
CA GLU A 194 -10.09 11.87 -22.58
C GLU A 194 -11.15 11.39 -21.58
N ALA A 195 -10.69 10.81 -20.47
CA ALA A 195 -11.54 10.47 -19.34
C ALA A 195 -11.99 11.69 -18.52
N GLY A 196 -11.54 12.91 -18.82
CA GLY A 196 -12.03 14.15 -18.22
C GLY A 196 -11.10 14.84 -17.23
N ALA A 197 -9.89 14.32 -16.99
CA ALA A 197 -8.93 14.97 -16.09
C ALA A 197 -8.24 16.16 -16.71
N GLU A 198 -8.00 17.18 -15.90
CA GLU A 198 -7.08 18.25 -16.23
C GLU A 198 -5.66 17.78 -15.88
N VAL A 199 -4.74 17.89 -16.83
CA VAL A 199 -3.37 17.40 -16.65
C VAL A 199 -2.40 18.52 -16.96
N GLU A 200 -1.67 18.92 -15.93
CA GLU A 200 -0.66 19.95 -15.98
C GLU A 200 0.71 19.37 -15.64
N TYR A 201 1.75 19.95 -16.23
CA TYR A 201 3.11 19.57 -15.92
C TYR A 201 3.65 20.45 -14.80
N VAL A 202 4.19 19.82 -13.76
CA VAL A 202 4.72 20.49 -12.57
C VAL A 202 6.23 20.32 -12.46
N ASP A 203 6.91 21.38 -12.02
CA ASP A 203 8.34 21.35 -11.73
C ASP A 203 8.58 20.95 -10.27
N MET A 204 9.42 19.94 -10.07
CA MET A 204 9.65 19.33 -8.75
C MET A 204 11.15 19.20 -8.43
N PRO A 205 11.94 20.30 -8.43
CA PRO A 205 13.41 20.37 -8.37
C PRO A 205 14.11 19.53 -7.30
N LEU A 206 13.41 19.22 -6.21
CA LEU A 206 13.94 18.45 -5.11
C LEU A 206 13.80 16.93 -5.26
N LEU A 207 13.04 16.45 -6.25
CA LEU A 207 12.89 15.02 -6.55
C LEU A 207 14.03 14.45 -7.37
N ARG A 208 14.87 15.31 -7.96
CA ARG A 208 16.06 14.87 -8.70
C ARG A 208 16.86 13.83 -7.92
N LYS A 209 17.34 12.81 -8.63
CA LYS A 209 18.11 11.68 -8.09
C LYS A 209 19.38 12.05 -7.33
N ASP A 210 19.94 13.24 -7.50
CA ASP A 210 21.11 13.73 -6.76
C ASP A 210 20.73 14.43 -5.44
N VAL A 211 19.44 14.59 -5.17
CA VAL A 211 18.87 15.19 -3.96
C VAL A 211 18.03 14.17 -3.18
N ALA A 212 16.95 13.65 -3.77
CA ALA A 212 15.99 12.79 -3.07
C ALA A 212 16.58 11.42 -2.72
N VAL A 213 17.22 10.74 -3.68
CA VAL A 213 17.80 9.40 -3.48
C VAL A 213 18.88 9.41 -2.38
N PRO A 214 19.88 10.32 -2.38
CA PRO A 214 20.84 10.41 -1.28
C PRO A 214 20.19 10.70 0.07
N ALA A 215 19.21 11.63 0.12
CA ALA A 215 18.52 11.96 1.36
C ALA A 215 17.76 10.75 1.93
N TYR A 216 17.03 10.03 1.06
CA TYR A 216 16.34 8.79 1.41
C TYR A 216 17.31 7.75 1.95
N TYR A 217 18.38 7.43 1.21
CA TYR A 217 19.31 6.38 1.62
C TYR A 217 20.08 6.73 2.90
N VAL A 218 20.42 8.00 3.15
CA VAL A 218 21.01 8.40 4.44
C VAL A 218 20.04 8.16 5.60
N ILE A 219 18.77 8.57 5.46
CA ILE A 219 17.74 8.40 6.50
C ILE A 219 17.44 6.91 6.70
N ALA A 220 17.08 6.20 5.63
CA ALA A 220 16.67 4.81 5.65
C ALA A 220 17.79 3.90 6.19
N MET A 221 19.04 4.09 5.78
CA MET A 221 20.16 3.31 6.32
C MET A 221 20.45 3.65 7.78
N SER A 222 20.38 4.93 8.16
CA SER A 222 20.53 5.37 9.57
C SER A 222 19.51 4.68 10.48
N GLU A 223 18.25 4.63 10.05
CA GLU A 223 17.17 4.02 10.82
C GLU A 223 17.26 2.49 10.80
N ALA A 224 17.56 1.89 9.63
CA ALA A 224 17.78 0.46 9.50
C ALA A 224 18.91 -0.04 10.42
N SER A 225 20.01 0.70 10.56
CA SER A 225 21.12 0.33 11.45
C SER A 225 20.67 0.14 12.90
N THR A 226 19.73 0.97 13.37
CA THR A 226 19.17 0.91 14.72
C THR A 226 18.09 -0.17 14.81
N ASN A 227 17.18 -0.24 13.84
CA ASN A 227 16.08 -1.21 13.83
C ASN A 227 16.59 -2.66 13.75
N LEU A 228 17.68 -2.88 13.02
CA LEU A 228 18.30 -4.19 12.86
C LEU A 228 19.25 -4.56 14.02
N ALA A 229 19.59 -3.63 14.92
CA ALA A 229 20.45 -3.93 16.08
C ALA A 229 19.86 -5.01 17.00
N LYS A 230 18.53 -5.13 17.04
CA LYS A 230 17.83 -6.17 17.82
C LYS A 230 18.12 -7.61 17.36
N MET A 231 18.52 -7.79 16.09
CA MET A 231 18.90 -9.09 15.52
C MET A 231 20.27 -9.48 16.05
N SER A 232 20.26 -10.13 17.20
CA SER A 232 21.43 -10.45 18.03
C SER A 232 21.51 -11.93 18.42
N GLY A 233 20.52 -12.75 18.06
CA GLY A 233 20.48 -14.17 18.39
C GLY A 233 20.08 -14.53 19.83
N ILE A 234 19.93 -13.54 20.72
CA ILE A 234 19.64 -13.81 22.15
C ILE A 234 18.18 -14.18 22.42
N ARG A 235 17.23 -13.53 21.72
CA ARG A 235 15.79 -13.74 21.95
C ARG A 235 15.11 -14.56 20.87
N TYR A 236 15.62 -14.48 19.64
CA TYR A 236 15.03 -15.10 18.46
C TYR A 236 15.99 -15.03 17.27
N GLY A 237 15.68 -15.83 16.25
CA GLY A 237 16.38 -15.84 14.97
C GLY A 237 17.58 -16.78 14.99
N MET A 238 18.57 -16.47 14.15
CA MET A 238 19.83 -17.20 14.10
C MET A 238 20.57 -17.04 15.42
N GLU A 239 20.92 -18.17 16.04
CA GLU A 239 21.68 -18.23 17.27
C GLU A 239 23.01 -18.94 17.07
N LYS A 240 23.97 -18.59 17.91
CA LYS A 240 25.18 -19.38 18.12
C LYS A 240 25.24 -19.80 19.58
N ASP A 241 26.10 -20.77 19.87
CA ASP A 241 26.41 -21.20 21.23
C ASP A 241 27.24 -20.13 21.95
N PRO A 242 26.67 -19.43 22.97
CA PRO A 242 27.37 -18.34 23.65
C PRO A 242 28.64 -18.80 24.39
N GLU A 243 28.75 -20.08 24.78
CA GLU A 243 29.92 -20.60 25.49
C GLU A 243 31.18 -20.64 24.62
N LYS A 244 31.04 -20.44 23.29
CA LYS A 244 32.16 -20.41 22.33
C LYS A 244 32.79 -19.03 22.13
N PHE A 245 32.38 -18.02 22.88
CA PHE A 245 32.82 -16.64 22.73
C PHE A 245 33.33 -16.07 24.04
N ASP A 246 34.40 -15.27 23.98
CA ASP A 246 35.03 -14.67 25.16
C ASP A 246 34.21 -13.50 25.71
N ASP A 247 33.51 -12.75 24.84
CA ASP A 247 32.62 -11.67 25.22
C ASP A 247 31.34 -11.57 24.36
N TYR A 248 30.45 -10.68 24.77
CA TYR A 248 29.16 -10.47 24.09
C TYR A 248 29.31 -9.74 22.75
N ASP A 249 30.34 -8.90 22.58
CA ASP A 249 30.56 -8.13 21.36
C ASP A 249 31.00 -9.08 20.22
N ASP A 250 31.87 -10.05 20.52
CA ASP A 250 32.27 -11.12 19.60
C ASP A 250 31.07 -12.00 19.21
N TYR A 251 30.26 -12.41 20.20
CA TYR A 251 29.04 -13.18 19.94
C TYR A 251 28.09 -12.43 19.00
N PHE A 252 27.76 -11.17 19.30
CA PHE A 252 26.86 -10.37 18.48
C PHE A 252 27.43 -10.11 17.08
N SER A 253 28.72 -9.82 17.00
CA SER A 253 29.40 -9.57 15.73
C SER A 253 29.36 -10.79 14.83
N GLU A 254 29.60 -11.98 15.38
CA GLU A 254 29.62 -13.23 14.63
C GLU A 254 28.21 -13.63 14.16
N VAL A 255 27.21 -13.60 15.05
CA VAL A 255 25.81 -13.87 14.69
C VAL A 255 25.33 -12.95 13.56
N ARG A 256 25.64 -11.65 13.65
CA ARG A 256 25.24 -10.66 12.64
C ARG A 256 26.05 -10.78 11.36
N THR A 257 27.32 -11.17 11.45
CA THR A 257 28.19 -11.34 10.28
C THR A 257 27.71 -12.50 9.42
N GLU A 258 27.32 -13.61 10.03
CA GLU A 258 26.78 -14.77 9.33
C GLU A 258 25.32 -14.57 8.91
N GLY A 259 24.49 -14.00 9.79
CA GLY A 259 23.06 -13.85 9.55
C GLY A 259 22.68 -12.78 8.52
N PHE A 260 23.48 -11.73 8.35
CA PHE A 260 23.19 -10.68 7.37
C PHE A 260 23.92 -10.88 6.04
N GLY A 261 23.16 -10.77 4.95
CA GLY A 261 23.70 -10.66 3.60
C GLY A 261 24.56 -9.41 3.39
N LYS A 262 25.34 -9.39 2.30
CA LYS A 262 26.30 -8.31 2.00
C LYS A 262 25.65 -6.91 1.97
N GLU A 263 24.49 -6.79 1.33
CA GLU A 263 23.78 -5.50 1.21
C GLU A 263 23.25 -5.00 2.56
N ALA A 264 22.67 -5.89 3.38
CA ALA A 264 22.23 -5.54 4.73
C ALA A 264 23.40 -5.04 5.60
N LYS A 265 24.54 -5.74 5.57
CA LYS A 265 25.76 -5.31 6.29
C LYS A 265 26.25 -3.96 5.80
N LYS A 266 26.27 -3.72 4.48
CA LYS A 266 26.64 -2.42 3.90
C LYS A 266 25.75 -1.28 4.39
N ARG A 267 24.42 -1.49 4.41
CA ARG A 267 23.45 -0.51 4.93
C ARG A 267 23.63 -0.25 6.41
N ILE A 268 23.87 -1.29 7.22
CA ILE A 268 24.14 -1.14 8.65
C ILE A 268 25.41 -0.31 8.86
N LEU A 269 26.50 -0.62 8.16
CA LEU A 269 27.78 0.12 8.29
C LEU A 269 27.62 1.60 7.92
N LEU A 270 26.98 1.89 6.78
CA LEU A 270 26.73 3.27 6.34
C LEU A 270 25.76 4.02 7.29
N GLY A 271 24.72 3.35 7.77
CA GLY A 271 23.78 3.89 8.73
C GLY A 271 24.43 4.23 10.07
N THR A 272 25.26 3.33 10.59
CA THR A 272 26.03 3.57 11.82
C THR A 272 26.99 4.75 11.64
N TYR A 273 27.69 4.83 10.49
CA TYR A 273 28.59 5.94 10.18
C TYR A 273 27.86 7.29 10.14
N THR A 274 26.75 7.37 9.41
CA THR A 274 25.97 8.61 9.24
C THR A 274 25.31 9.10 10.53
N ARG A 275 25.21 8.25 11.55
CA ARG A 275 24.73 8.60 12.90
C ARG A 275 25.83 8.86 13.92
N MET A 276 27.08 8.54 13.61
CA MET A 276 28.20 8.67 14.54
C MET A 276 28.35 10.12 15.01
N ALA A 277 28.73 10.31 16.28
CA ALA A 277 29.03 11.62 16.82
C ALA A 277 30.10 12.32 15.94
N GLY A 278 29.86 13.58 15.58
CA GLY A 278 30.69 14.34 14.65
C GLY A 278 30.23 14.27 13.19
N TYR A 279 29.54 13.21 12.75
CA TYR A 279 29.02 13.06 11.38
C TYR A 279 27.50 13.20 11.29
N ARG A 280 26.79 13.04 12.41
CA ARG A 280 25.31 13.11 12.48
C ARG A 280 24.73 14.39 11.86
N ASP A 281 25.34 15.54 12.12
CA ASP A 281 24.82 16.83 11.65
C ASP A 281 25.05 17.01 10.14
N ASP A 282 26.18 16.54 9.64
CA ASP A 282 26.60 16.64 8.24
C ASP A 282 25.79 15.72 7.32
N TYR A 283 25.37 14.55 7.83
CA TYR A 283 24.64 13.55 7.05
C TYR A 283 23.17 13.47 7.47
N TYR A 284 22.86 12.88 8.63
CA TYR A 284 21.48 12.57 9.02
C TYR A 284 20.60 13.82 9.18
N ILE A 285 21.07 14.84 9.90
CA ILE A 285 20.31 16.09 10.08
C ILE A 285 20.20 16.85 8.76
N LYS A 286 21.23 16.83 7.92
CA LYS A 286 21.18 17.43 6.58
C LYS A 286 20.13 16.75 5.71
N ALA A 287 20.08 15.43 5.69
CA ALA A 287 19.07 14.66 4.97
C ALA A 287 17.66 14.92 5.50
N ALA A 288 17.47 15.01 6.82
CA ALA A 288 16.18 15.37 7.42
C ALA A 288 15.70 16.78 7.00
N LYS A 289 16.62 17.75 6.86
CA LYS A 289 16.30 19.08 6.32
C LYS A 289 15.89 19.02 4.85
N VAL A 290 16.53 18.17 4.04
CA VAL A 290 16.13 17.94 2.64
C VAL A 290 14.75 17.30 2.58
N ARG A 291 14.47 16.28 3.41
CA ARG A 291 13.15 15.66 3.56
C ARG A 291 12.07 16.70 3.85
N GLN A 292 12.31 17.63 4.77
CA GLN A 292 11.34 18.71 5.06
C GLN A 292 11.07 19.60 3.85
N LYS A 293 12.09 19.90 3.04
CA LYS A 293 11.90 20.68 1.81
C LYS A 293 11.11 19.91 0.76
N ILE A 294 11.33 18.60 0.63
CA ILE A 294 10.56 17.72 -0.27
C ILE A 294 9.09 17.68 0.18
N ILE A 295 8.82 17.51 1.47
CA ILE A 295 7.45 17.59 2.03
C ILE A 295 6.78 18.90 1.64
N ASN A 296 7.45 20.03 1.81
CA ASN A 296 6.89 21.34 1.46
C ASN A 296 6.67 21.48 -0.05
N GLN A 297 7.54 20.91 -0.89
CA GLN A 297 7.35 20.93 -2.35
C GLN A 297 6.10 20.15 -2.76
N TYR A 298 5.86 18.96 -2.20
CA TYR A 298 4.63 18.21 -2.44
C TYR A 298 3.39 18.99 -1.99
N LYS A 299 3.43 19.56 -0.78
CA LYS A 299 2.33 20.39 -0.27
C LYS A 299 1.96 21.52 -1.21
N ASN A 300 2.95 22.25 -1.72
CA ASN A 300 2.71 23.33 -2.67
C ASN A 300 2.07 22.82 -3.98
N VAL A 301 2.48 21.65 -4.48
CA VAL A 301 1.87 21.08 -5.69
C VAL A 301 0.42 20.66 -5.44
N PHE A 302 0.14 20.06 -4.29
CA PHE A 302 -1.21 19.66 -3.89
C PHE A 302 -2.13 20.84 -3.52
N GLU A 303 -1.65 22.09 -3.51
CA GLU A 303 -2.54 23.27 -3.40
C GLU A 303 -3.41 23.43 -4.66
N ASP A 304 -2.86 23.03 -5.82
CA ASP A 304 -3.49 23.20 -7.13
C ASP A 304 -3.78 21.86 -7.84
N HIS A 305 -3.43 20.72 -7.23
CA HIS A 305 -3.57 19.40 -7.86
C HIS A 305 -4.09 18.35 -6.85
N ASP A 306 -4.93 17.43 -7.31
CA ASP A 306 -5.48 16.34 -6.50
C ASP A 306 -4.52 15.15 -6.37
N VAL A 307 -3.80 14.86 -7.45
CA VAL A 307 -2.81 13.79 -7.52
C VAL A 307 -1.60 14.20 -8.35
N ILE A 308 -0.50 13.49 -8.15
CA ILE A 308 0.70 13.59 -8.97
C ILE A 308 0.92 12.25 -9.68
N ALA A 309 1.17 12.29 -10.98
CA ALA A 309 1.45 11.14 -11.82
C ALA A 309 2.90 11.16 -12.33
N SER A 310 3.53 9.99 -12.32
CA SER A 310 4.85 9.74 -12.93
C SER A 310 4.92 8.29 -13.40
N PRO A 311 5.97 7.86 -14.12
CA PRO A 311 6.26 6.44 -14.22
C PRO A 311 6.58 5.86 -12.83
N SER A 312 6.34 4.57 -12.63
CA SER A 312 6.73 3.87 -11.40
C SER A 312 8.22 3.60 -11.32
N MET A 313 8.84 3.37 -12.48
CA MET A 313 10.27 3.12 -12.61
C MET A 313 10.81 3.89 -13.81
N PRO A 314 12.07 4.35 -13.78
CA PRO A 314 12.67 5.08 -14.89
C PRO A 314 13.04 4.15 -16.05
N ASN A 315 12.90 2.84 -15.93
CA ASN A 315 13.19 1.89 -17.00
C ASN A 315 12.36 0.62 -16.82
N ILE A 316 12.26 -0.19 -17.87
CA ILE A 316 11.72 -1.55 -17.78
C ILE A 316 12.59 -2.42 -16.86
N ALA A 317 12.00 -3.52 -16.37
CA ALA A 317 12.71 -4.44 -15.49
C ALA A 317 14.00 -4.97 -16.13
N PRO A 318 15.17 -4.86 -15.45
CA PRO A 318 16.41 -5.44 -15.94
C PRO A 318 16.33 -6.97 -15.90
N LYS A 319 17.13 -7.64 -16.74
CA LYS A 319 17.34 -9.09 -16.59
C LYS A 319 18.05 -9.38 -15.28
N VAL A 320 17.88 -10.60 -14.77
CA VAL A 320 18.54 -11.04 -13.51
C VAL A 320 20.06 -10.82 -13.57
N GLU A 321 20.71 -11.26 -14.65
CA GLU A 321 22.16 -11.11 -14.83
C GLU A 321 22.60 -9.63 -14.89
N GLU A 322 21.78 -8.77 -15.50
CA GLU A 322 22.03 -7.33 -15.57
C GLU A 322 21.93 -6.73 -14.17
N ALA A 323 20.87 -7.05 -13.44
CA ALA A 323 20.65 -6.60 -12.06
C ALA A 323 21.77 -7.06 -11.11
N GLU A 324 22.22 -8.31 -11.22
CA GLU A 324 23.35 -8.85 -10.43
C GLU A 324 24.68 -8.15 -10.73
N SER A 325 24.85 -7.64 -11.95
CA SER A 325 26.05 -6.92 -12.37
C SER A 325 26.04 -5.43 -12.01
N MET A 326 24.88 -4.88 -11.59
CA MET A 326 24.76 -3.47 -11.25
C MET A 326 25.56 -3.11 -10.00
N SER A 327 26.19 -1.94 -10.02
CA SER A 327 26.70 -1.31 -8.82
C SER A 327 25.54 -0.90 -7.90
N SER A 328 25.80 -0.78 -6.58
CA SER A 328 24.78 -0.27 -5.65
C SER A 328 24.24 1.10 -6.05
N LYS A 329 25.05 1.93 -6.71
CA LYS A 329 24.63 3.25 -7.17
C LYS A 329 23.62 3.17 -8.32
N GLU A 330 23.81 2.24 -9.25
CA GLU A 330 22.86 1.98 -10.34
C GLU A 330 21.56 1.41 -9.77
N MET A 331 21.66 0.43 -8.87
CA MET A 331 20.49 -0.17 -8.22
C MET A 331 19.65 0.87 -7.46
N TYR A 332 20.28 1.76 -6.68
CA TYR A 332 19.57 2.81 -5.94
C TYR A 332 18.99 3.90 -6.84
N ALA A 333 19.55 4.10 -8.04
CA ALA A 333 19.03 5.08 -8.99
C ALA A 333 17.71 4.63 -9.63
N MET A 334 17.37 3.33 -9.58
CA MET A 334 16.06 2.85 -10.01
C MET A 334 14.93 3.42 -9.15
N ASP A 335 15.18 3.69 -7.87
CA ASP A 335 14.18 4.21 -6.93
C ASP A 335 13.91 5.72 -7.07
N THR A 336 14.45 6.38 -8.11
CA THR A 336 14.39 7.85 -8.24
C THR A 336 12.95 8.38 -8.11
N LEU A 337 11.97 7.69 -8.70
CA LEU A 337 10.57 8.12 -8.78
C LEU A 337 9.75 7.77 -7.53
N THR A 338 10.26 6.87 -6.68
CA THR A 338 9.49 6.31 -5.55
C THR A 338 9.96 6.83 -4.20
N VAL A 339 11.24 7.25 -4.07
CA VAL A 339 11.75 7.76 -2.79
C VAL A 339 11.13 9.08 -2.35
N GLY A 340 10.69 9.93 -3.29
CA GLY A 340 10.08 11.23 -3.02
C GLY A 340 8.82 11.11 -2.15
N PRO A 341 7.81 10.35 -2.60
CA PRO A 341 6.60 10.09 -1.82
C PRO A 341 6.88 9.42 -0.47
N ASN A 342 7.82 8.46 -0.41
CA ASN A 342 8.22 7.84 0.87
C ASN A 342 8.81 8.85 1.86
N LEU A 343 9.67 9.75 1.40
CA LEU A 343 10.22 10.83 2.23
C LEU A 343 9.11 11.77 2.73
N ALA A 344 8.11 12.02 1.89
CA ALA A 344 6.98 12.87 2.22
C ALA A 344 5.93 12.21 3.11
N GLY A 345 5.85 10.87 3.13
CA GLY A 345 4.84 10.12 3.88
C GLY A 345 3.49 10.05 3.16
N LEU A 346 3.50 10.08 1.83
CA LEU A 346 2.32 10.20 1.00
C LEU A 346 1.74 8.84 0.58
N PRO A 347 0.40 8.74 0.43
CA PRO A 347 -0.22 7.57 -0.20
C PRO A 347 0.13 7.51 -1.68
N MET A 348 0.41 6.30 -2.16
CA MET A 348 0.80 6.08 -3.55
C MET A 348 0.40 4.68 -4.03
N ILE A 349 0.15 4.56 -5.33
CA ILE A 349 -0.13 3.29 -6.02
C ILE A 349 0.69 3.18 -7.30
N SER A 350 0.93 1.96 -7.75
CA SER A 350 1.47 1.67 -9.08
C SER A 350 0.48 0.79 -9.82
N VAL A 351 0.06 1.19 -11.01
CA VAL A 351 -0.83 0.40 -11.88
C VAL A 351 -0.14 0.12 -13.21
N PRO A 352 -0.27 -1.08 -13.81
CA PRO A 352 0.35 -1.38 -15.10
C PRO A 352 -0.23 -0.50 -16.21
N ASN A 353 0.60 0.23 -16.95
CA ASN A 353 0.13 1.20 -17.97
C ASN A 353 0.57 0.91 -19.40
N GLY A 354 1.17 -0.25 -19.65
CA GLY A 354 1.67 -0.58 -20.98
C GLY A 354 2.70 -1.69 -20.95
N LYS A 355 3.37 -1.84 -22.08
CA LYS A 355 4.50 -2.75 -22.23
C LYS A 355 5.54 -2.14 -23.16
N SER A 356 6.76 -2.04 -22.69
CA SER A 356 7.92 -1.73 -23.51
C SER A 356 8.80 -2.97 -23.64
N ASN A 357 9.18 -3.32 -24.88
CA ASN A 357 9.95 -4.51 -25.20
C ASN A 357 9.37 -5.82 -24.61
N GLY A 358 8.04 -5.90 -24.55
CA GLY A 358 7.31 -7.06 -24.00
C GLY A 358 7.28 -7.15 -22.47
N LEU A 359 7.90 -6.20 -21.77
CA LEU A 359 7.90 -6.11 -20.30
C LEU A 359 6.91 -5.04 -19.81
N PRO A 360 6.23 -5.25 -18.67
CA PRO A 360 5.28 -4.27 -18.14
C PRO A 360 5.94 -2.94 -17.78
N THR A 361 5.23 -1.86 -18.05
CA THR A 361 5.49 -0.52 -17.52
C THR A 361 4.44 -0.17 -16.47
N GLY A 362 4.72 0.83 -15.62
CA GLY A 362 3.83 1.22 -14.53
C GLY A 362 3.60 2.73 -14.46
N LEU A 363 2.35 3.11 -14.24
CA LEU A 363 1.94 4.45 -13.84
C LEU A 363 1.93 4.53 -12.32
N HIS A 364 2.69 5.47 -11.79
CA HIS A 364 2.72 5.84 -10.39
C HIS A 364 1.76 6.99 -10.15
N ILE A 365 0.88 6.85 -9.17
CA ILE A 365 -0.06 7.90 -8.77
C ILE A 365 0.14 8.15 -7.28
N VAL A 366 0.36 9.41 -6.92
CA VAL A 366 0.63 9.87 -5.56
C VAL A 366 -0.45 10.88 -5.18
N GLY A 367 -1.09 10.68 -4.03
CA GLY A 367 -2.07 11.62 -3.48
C GLY A 367 -1.50 12.39 -2.30
N ASP A 368 -2.20 13.45 -1.88
CA ASP A 368 -1.88 14.07 -0.59
C ASP A 368 -2.26 13.15 0.58
N HIS A 369 -1.77 13.47 1.77
CA HIS A 369 -2.04 12.77 3.01
C HIS A 369 -3.55 12.55 3.20
N PHE A 370 -3.93 11.29 3.41
CA PHE A 370 -5.30 10.86 3.66
C PHE A 370 -6.27 11.05 2.47
N ASN A 371 -5.74 11.27 1.26
CA ASN A 371 -6.50 11.35 0.01
C ASN A 371 -6.33 10.11 -0.87
N GLU A 372 -6.21 8.92 -0.28
CA GLU A 372 -6.15 7.64 -0.99
C GLU A 372 -7.33 7.46 -1.96
N ASN A 373 -8.49 8.03 -1.65
CA ASN A 373 -9.66 8.00 -2.52
C ASN A 373 -9.39 8.60 -3.90
N ASN A 374 -8.65 9.71 -4.00
CA ASN A 374 -8.29 10.31 -5.29
C ASN A 374 -7.34 9.39 -6.06
N VAL A 375 -6.34 8.82 -5.37
CA VAL A 375 -5.39 7.85 -5.93
C VAL A 375 -6.11 6.62 -6.49
N PHE A 376 -7.04 6.03 -5.73
CA PHE A 376 -7.82 4.88 -6.16
C PHE A 376 -8.79 5.21 -7.29
N ASN A 377 -9.40 6.40 -7.31
CA ASN A 377 -10.31 6.80 -8.37
C ASN A 377 -9.57 6.90 -9.72
N VAL A 378 -8.40 7.52 -9.75
CA VAL A 378 -7.56 7.62 -10.96
C VAL A 378 -7.12 6.24 -11.41
N ALA A 379 -6.60 5.42 -10.48
CA ALA A 379 -6.18 4.05 -10.76
C ALA A 379 -7.32 3.17 -11.30
N HIS A 380 -8.50 3.23 -10.68
CA HIS A 380 -9.67 2.47 -11.11
C HIS A 380 -10.15 2.90 -12.50
N THR A 381 -10.31 4.21 -12.70
CA THR A 381 -10.77 4.78 -13.98
C THR A 381 -9.88 4.33 -15.12
N PHE A 382 -8.57 4.32 -14.87
CA PHE A 382 -7.62 3.83 -15.82
C PHE A 382 -7.82 2.33 -16.12
N VAL A 383 -7.73 1.48 -15.09
CA VAL A 383 -7.82 0.01 -15.26
C VAL A 383 -9.15 -0.44 -15.88
N THR A 384 -10.22 0.36 -15.77
CA THR A 384 -11.52 0.02 -16.38
C THR A 384 -11.70 0.53 -17.81
N ASN A 385 -10.92 1.54 -18.25
CA ASN A 385 -11.07 2.16 -19.57
C ASN A 385 -10.07 1.62 -20.62
N THR A 386 -9.02 0.93 -20.18
CA THR A 386 -8.11 0.09 -21.01
C THR A 386 -8.37 -1.39 -20.79
#